data_AF-A0A2G2Y0H6-F1
#
_entry.id   AF-A0A2G2Y0H6-F1
#
_cell.length_a   1.000
_cell.length_b   1.000
_cell.length_c   1.000
_cell.angle_alpha   90.00
_cell.angle_beta   90.00
_cell.angle_gamma   90.00
#
_symmetry.space_group_name_H-M   'P 1'
#
loop_
_entity.id
_entity.type
_entity.pdbx_description
1 polymer ?
#
loop_
_entity_poly.entity_id
_entity_poly.type
_entity_poly.pdbx_seq_one_letter_code
_entity_poly.pdbx_strand_id
1 'polypeptide(L)'
;MLGFCLVILFVNAASIDYGTTLTKSLLYYEAQRSGKLPSNQRVQWRGDSALQDGKDEGVRPEDMTTPRAAYKIDEQHPGADLAGETAAALAASAIAFKGSNLSYPNQLLTHAKEVLFDFATKFPGDYQTSISVADGKKYCYVKWDDEFDELLWAAVWLFKAIKYKKYLSYINDKSTNTGGTRSTLSWDDKYIGAQLLIAKMLLEKKFAGNESISLNEYKKNAEEFICNCIQKGNNNIKKTNGGLLWWQPWNNLQYVTTATFVITSYADTLSSTKNSLKCATGNVEPLELITFVDYILGENPRKMSYMVGFGTNYPQQIHHRGASIVSIKIDSNEVSCQEGFTLWFNKNAPNPNVIDGAIVGGPDINDYYNDSRSNFQQAEAATANTAPLVGVLARLASKLAE
;
A
#
# COMPACT_ATOMS: atom_id res chain seq x y z
N MET A 1 13.14 -44.97 -39.06
CA MET A 1 13.13 -43.56 -39.54
C MET A 1 11.67 -43.11 -39.57
N LEU A 2 11.26 -41.96 -39.04
CA LEU A 2 11.99 -40.95 -38.25
C LEU A 2 11.26 -40.75 -36.90
N GLY A 3 12.01 -40.48 -35.83
CA GLY A 3 11.44 -39.98 -34.58
C GLY A 3 11.28 -38.46 -34.65
N PHE A 4 10.08 -37.95 -34.38
CA PHE A 4 9.86 -36.51 -34.23
C PHE A 4 10.35 -36.05 -32.85
N CYS A 5 11.55 -35.46 -32.79
CA CYS A 5 11.98 -34.71 -31.62
C CYS A 5 11.18 -33.42 -31.51
N LEU A 6 10.28 -33.36 -30.52
CA LEU A 6 9.60 -32.12 -30.15
C LEU A 6 10.61 -31.19 -29.46
N VAL A 7 11.24 -30.30 -30.22
CA VAL A 7 12.12 -29.26 -29.66
C VAL A 7 11.25 -28.24 -28.94
N ILE A 8 11.16 -28.36 -27.61
CA ILE A 8 10.59 -27.33 -26.76
C ILE A 8 11.52 -26.13 -26.82
N LEU A 9 11.15 -25.14 -27.64
CA LEU A 9 11.77 -23.83 -27.64
C LEU A 9 11.42 -23.14 -26.31
N PHE A 10 12.32 -23.25 -25.34
CA PHE A 10 12.33 -22.35 -24.19
C PHE A 10 12.58 -20.93 -24.72
N VAL A 11 11.49 -20.18 -24.92
CA VAL A 11 11.56 -18.73 -25.07
C VAL A 11 12.12 -18.22 -23.75
N ASN A 12 13.36 -17.74 -23.79
CA ASN A 12 14.08 -17.29 -22.62
C ASN A 12 13.52 -15.92 -22.21
N ALA A 13 12.36 -15.93 -21.54
CA ALA A 13 11.82 -14.76 -20.88
C ALA A 13 12.87 -14.30 -19.86
N ALA A 14 13.37 -13.07 -20.02
CA ALA A 14 14.36 -12.54 -19.10
C ALA A 14 13.74 -12.48 -17.70
N SER A 15 14.32 -13.20 -16.74
CA SER A 15 13.83 -13.21 -15.36
C SER A 15 13.79 -11.78 -14.82
N ILE A 16 12.64 -11.38 -14.28
CA ILE A 16 12.43 -10.04 -13.74
C ILE A 16 13.36 -9.82 -12.54
N ASP A 17 14.18 -8.77 -12.60
CA ASP A 17 15.05 -8.38 -11.49
C ASP A 17 14.25 -7.71 -10.37
N TYR A 18 13.69 -8.54 -9.48
CA TYR A 18 12.97 -8.07 -8.30
C TYR A 18 13.87 -7.27 -7.34
N GLY A 19 15.19 -7.50 -7.31
CA GLY A 19 16.12 -6.74 -6.48
C GLY A 19 16.24 -5.27 -6.92
N THR A 20 16.31 -5.03 -8.24
CA THR A 20 16.24 -3.68 -8.81
C THR A 20 14.88 -3.04 -8.56
N THR A 21 13.76 -3.75 -8.73
CA THR A 21 12.42 -3.17 -8.48
C THR A 21 12.23 -2.77 -7.02
N LEU A 22 12.64 -3.61 -6.06
CA LEU A 22 12.62 -3.31 -4.64
C LEU A 22 13.46 -2.05 -4.33
N THR A 23 14.68 -2.00 -4.88
CA THR A 23 15.56 -0.84 -4.73
C THR A 23 14.91 0.44 -5.24
N LYS A 24 14.25 0.39 -6.40
CA LYS A 24 13.48 1.51 -6.97
C LYS A 24 12.29 1.88 -6.09
N SER A 25 11.48 0.94 -5.61
CA SER A 25 10.37 1.23 -4.70
C SER A 25 10.84 1.92 -3.39
N LEU A 26 12.04 1.63 -2.90
CA LEU A 26 12.63 2.39 -1.79
C LEU A 26 13.06 3.81 -2.20
N LEU A 27 13.59 4.01 -3.41
CA LEU A 27 13.89 5.34 -3.95
C LEU A 27 12.63 6.19 -4.12
N TYR A 28 11.49 5.60 -4.49
CA TYR A 28 10.20 6.31 -4.50
C TYR A 28 9.88 6.91 -3.13
N TYR A 29 10.02 6.15 -2.03
CA TYR A 29 9.82 6.71 -0.68
C TYR A 29 10.83 7.80 -0.31
N GLU A 30 12.07 7.74 -0.80
CA GLU A 30 13.02 8.86 -0.66
C GLU A 30 12.60 10.09 -1.47
N ALA A 31 11.98 9.90 -2.63
CA ALA A 31 11.42 10.96 -3.48
C ALA A 31 10.17 11.62 -2.87
N GLN A 32 9.43 10.91 -2.00
CA GLN A 32 8.27 11.44 -1.27
C GLN A 32 8.61 12.11 0.08
N ARG A 33 9.89 12.14 0.51
CA ARG A 33 10.28 12.77 1.79
C ARG A 33 9.93 14.26 1.84
N SER A 34 9.42 14.71 2.99
CA SER A 34 9.27 16.13 3.35
C SER A 34 10.21 16.48 4.50
N GLY A 35 10.41 17.76 4.78
CA GLY A 35 11.31 18.24 5.82
C GLY A 35 12.75 18.37 5.33
N LYS A 36 13.68 18.40 6.29
CA LYS A 36 15.12 18.39 6.03
C LYS A 36 15.57 17.01 5.57
N LEU A 37 16.17 16.93 4.40
CA LEU A 37 16.67 15.67 3.84
C LEU A 37 17.98 15.25 4.55
N PRO A 38 18.21 13.94 4.72
CA PRO A 38 19.45 13.45 5.30
C PRO A 38 20.61 13.60 4.31
N SER A 39 21.84 13.73 4.82
CA SER A 39 23.04 13.89 3.99
C SER A 39 23.35 12.71 3.06
N ASN A 40 22.73 11.56 3.29
CA ASN A 40 22.81 10.35 2.46
C ASN A 40 21.55 10.11 1.59
N GLN A 41 20.69 11.13 1.39
CA GLN A 41 19.59 11.10 0.43
C GLN A 41 20.11 10.65 -0.94
N ARG A 42 19.49 9.64 -1.55
CA ARG A 42 19.93 9.10 -2.85
C ARG A 42 19.27 9.80 -4.03
N VAL A 43 18.02 10.27 -3.86
CA VAL A 43 17.26 11.01 -4.87
C VAL A 43 17.75 12.46 -4.94
N GLN A 44 18.78 12.70 -5.75
CA GLN A 44 19.51 13.99 -5.80
C GLN A 44 18.67 15.17 -6.31
N TRP A 45 17.61 14.92 -7.09
CA TRP A 45 16.80 15.99 -7.67
C TRP A 45 15.86 16.69 -6.67
N ARG A 46 15.72 16.16 -5.44
CA ARG A 46 14.93 16.74 -4.33
C ARG A 46 15.75 17.71 -3.47
N GLY A 47 15.07 18.57 -2.72
CA GLY A 47 15.69 19.49 -1.76
C GLY A 47 15.02 19.48 -0.38
N ASP A 48 15.64 20.20 0.56
CA ASP A 48 15.08 20.49 1.88
C ASP A 48 13.78 21.27 1.71
N SER A 49 12.70 20.77 2.30
CA SER A 49 11.34 21.17 1.94
C SER A 49 10.45 21.25 3.16
N ALA A 50 9.41 22.07 3.11
CA ALA A 50 8.38 22.13 4.15
C ALA A 50 8.97 22.35 5.56
N LEU A 51 10.13 23.04 5.63
CA LEU A 51 10.93 23.20 6.85
C LEU A 51 10.20 24.00 7.95
N GLN A 52 9.12 24.67 7.56
CA GLN A 52 8.27 25.45 8.45
C GLN A 52 6.98 24.71 8.83
N ASP A 53 6.73 23.48 8.37
CA ASP A 53 5.50 22.71 8.67
C ASP A 53 5.13 22.74 10.17
N GLY A 54 3.90 23.13 10.46
CA GLY A 54 3.50 23.63 11.80
C GLY A 54 3.43 25.17 11.88
N LYS A 55 3.90 25.83 10.82
CA LYS A 55 3.68 27.20 10.39
C LYS A 55 3.38 27.18 8.89
N ASP A 56 2.77 28.26 8.48
CA ASP A 56 2.12 28.48 7.21
C ASP A 56 3.17 28.55 6.06
N GLU A 57 2.84 28.29 4.78
CA GLU A 57 3.84 28.34 3.68
C GLU A 57 3.75 27.16 2.63
N GLY A 58 3.38 27.32 1.34
CA GLY A 58 2.98 26.26 0.33
C GLY A 58 3.14 26.51 -1.22
N VAL A 59 3.93 25.74 -1.98
CA VAL A 59 4.11 25.63 -3.49
C VAL A 59 4.95 24.35 -3.85
N ARG A 60 6.06 24.37 -4.64
CA ARG A 60 7.06 23.25 -4.68
C ARG A 60 7.50 23.00 -3.23
N PRO A 61 7.68 21.75 -2.74
CA PRO A 61 7.98 21.49 -1.32
C PRO A 61 9.13 22.35 -0.75
N GLU A 62 10.12 22.67 -1.57
CA GLU A 62 11.27 23.51 -1.26
C GLU A 62 10.99 25.04 -1.28
N ASP A 63 10.07 25.52 -2.12
CA ASP A 63 9.79 26.95 -2.40
C ASP A 63 8.60 27.51 -1.60
N MET A 64 7.98 26.72 -0.73
CA MET A 64 6.56 26.83 -0.36
C MET A 64 6.07 28.20 0.20
N THR A 65 5.08 28.87 -0.47
CA THR A 65 4.57 30.25 -0.21
C THR A 65 3.02 30.54 -0.01
N THR A 66 2.09 29.55 0.07
CA THR A 66 0.70 29.69 0.64
C THR A 66 0.40 29.01 2.02
N PRO A 67 -0.56 29.44 2.86
CA PRO A 67 -0.65 28.95 4.25
C PRO A 67 -0.85 27.43 4.46
N ARG A 68 0.03 26.82 5.28
CA ARG A 68 0.02 25.41 5.72
C ARG A 68 -0.43 25.29 7.18
N ALA A 69 -1.72 25.50 7.41
CA ALA A 69 -2.33 25.25 8.72
C ALA A 69 -2.11 23.78 9.16
N ALA A 70 -1.65 23.60 10.40
CA ALA A 70 -1.57 22.29 11.02
C ALA A 70 -2.92 21.95 11.67
N TYR A 71 -3.51 20.82 11.26
CA TYR A 71 -4.76 20.31 11.83
C TYR A 71 -4.45 19.12 12.76
N LYS A 72 -5.28 18.95 13.78
CA LYS A 72 -5.14 17.87 14.77
C LYS A 72 -6.52 17.35 15.18
N ILE A 73 -6.51 16.14 15.73
CA ILE A 73 -7.63 15.56 16.48
C ILE A 73 -7.33 15.68 17.99
N ASP A 74 -8.38 15.85 18.79
CA ASP A 74 -8.32 15.99 20.25
C ASP A 74 -9.63 15.50 20.91
N GLU A 75 -9.75 15.63 22.23
CA GLU A 75 -10.94 15.13 22.97
C GLU A 75 -12.24 15.86 22.57
N GLN A 76 -12.16 17.04 21.95
CA GLN A 76 -13.31 17.81 21.45
C GLN A 76 -13.55 17.58 19.95
N HIS A 77 -12.51 17.18 19.21
CA HIS A 77 -12.51 16.93 17.77
C HIS A 77 -11.89 15.54 17.51
N PRO A 78 -12.64 14.44 17.73
CA PRO A 78 -12.12 13.07 17.65
C PRO A 78 -11.72 12.62 16.22
N GLY A 79 -11.05 11.47 16.15
CA GLY A 79 -10.58 10.86 14.90
C GLY A 79 -10.04 9.46 15.16
N ALA A 80 -10.92 8.55 15.57
CA ALA A 80 -10.57 7.22 16.03
C ALA A 80 -9.95 6.35 14.92
N ASP A 81 -10.37 6.57 13.68
CA ASP A 81 -9.80 6.03 12.45
C ASP A 81 -8.34 6.44 12.25
N LEU A 82 -8.06 7.75 12.15
CA LEU A 82 -6.71 8.29 11.95
C LEU A 82 -5.77 7.91 13.12
N ALA A 83 -6.27 7.97 14.35
CA ALA A 83 -5.52 7.53 15.53
C ALA A 83 -5.26 6.01 15.52
N GLY A 84 -6.25 5.22 15.09
CA GLY A 84 -6.17 3.76 14.94
C GLY A 84 -5.11 3.34 13.92
N GLU A 85 -5.16 3.85 12.69
CA GLU A 85 -4.15 3.53 11.67
C GLU A 85 -2.75 3.98 12.10
N THR A 86 -2.63 5.15 12.75
CA THR A 86 -1.34 5.60 13.30
C THR A 86 -0.84 4.65 14.40
N ALA A 87 -1.71 4.16 15.29
CA ALA A 87 -1.36 3.16 16.30
C ALA A 87 -0.91 1.83 15.67
N ALA A 88 -1.60 1.38 14.61
CA ALA A 88 -1.24 0.20 13.83
C ALA A 88 0.16 0.34 13.21
N ALA A 89 0.42 1.46 12.53
CA ALA A 89 1.69 1.75 11.88
C ALA A 89 2.88 1.80 12.88
N LEU A 90 2.70 2.43 14.04
CA LEU A 90 3.72 2.47 15.09
C LEU A 90 3.96 1.10 15.73
N ALA A 91 2.89 0.32 15.97
CA ALA A 91 3.00 -1.03 16.52
C ALA A 91 3.68 -2.00 15.54
N ALA A 92 3.36 -1.93 14.25
CA ALA A 92 4.05 -2.68 13.20
C ALA A 92 5.53 -2.30 13.08
N SER A 93 5.82 -0.99 13.12
CA SER A 93 7.20 -0.45 13.08
C SER A 93 8.03 -0.93 14.28
N ALA A 94 7.44 -0.97 15.48
CA ALA A 94 8.12 -1.48 16.67
C ALA A 94 8.53 -2.96 16.56
N ILE A 95 7.74 -3.78 15.85
CA ILE A 95 8.13 -5.17 15.54
C ILE A 95 9.35 -5.18 14.61
N ALA A 96 9.35 -4.37 13.56
CA ALA A 96 10.45 -4.31 12.59
C ALA A 96 11.77 -3.81 13.21
N PHE A 97 11.71 -2.78 14.07
CA PHE A 97 12.90 -2.22 14.74
C PHE A 97 13.37 -3.01 15.97
N LYS A 98 12.65 -4.07 16.39
CA LYS A 98 12.98 -4.84 17.60
C LYS A 98 14.41 -5.41 17.62
N GLY A 99 15.00 -5.65 16.44
CA GLY A 99 16.36 -6.20 16.29
C GLY A 99 17.50 -5.18 16.33
N SER A 100 17.25 -3.87 16.26
CA SER A 100 18.34 -2.87 16.17
C SER A 100 18.71 -2.25 17.52
N ASN A 101 17.73 -1.83 18.31
CA ASN A 101 17.87 -1.31 19.68
C ASN A 101 16.48 -1.31 20.33
N LEU A 102 16.36 -1.69 21.60
CA LEU A 102 15.06 -1.72 22.30
C LEU A 102 14.46 -0.33 22.60
N SER A 103 15.28 0.74 22.68
CA SER A 103 14.81 2.07 23.07
C SER A 103 13.74 2.64 22.13
N TYR A 104 13.98 2.59 20.81
CA TYR A 104 13.08 3.16 19.81
C TYR A 104 11.76 2.35 19.65
N PRO A 105 11.75 1.01 19.52
CA PRO A 105 10.54 0.18 19.61
C PRO A 105 9.71 0.44 20.86
N ASN A 106 10.34 0.64 22.02
CA ASN A 106 9.61 0.94 23.25
C ASN A 106 8.91 2.31 23.19
N GLN A 107 9.55 3.33 22.61
CA GLN A 107 8.91 4.63 22.38
C GLN A 107 7.72 4.51 21.41
N LEU A 108 7.90 3.82 20.27
CA LEU A 108 6.84 3.57 19.29
C LEU A 108 5.64 2.86 19.93
N LEU A 109 5.88 1.82 20.73
CA LEU A 109 4.82 1.09 21.44
C LEU A 109 4.12 1.94 22.50
N THR A 110 4.83 2.85 23.17
CA THR A 110 4.23 3.81 24.11
C THR A 110 3.25 4.75 23.41
N HIS A 111 3.65 5.37 22.30
CA HIS A 111 2.74 6.20 21.52
C HIS A 111 1.55 5.40 20.96
N ALA A 112 1.79 4.19 20.42
CA ALA A 112 0.75 3.34 19.88
C ALA A 112 -0.30 2.93 20.93
N LYS A 113 0.13 2.51 22.13
CA LYS A 113 -0.77 2.00 23.18
C LYS A 113 -1.50 3.11 23.94
N GLU A 114 -0.75 4.08 24.47
CA GLU A 114 -1.22 5.01 25.52
C GLU A 114 -1.70 6.35 24.95
N VAL A 115 -1.16 6.78 23.80
CA VAL A 115 -1.51 8.07 23.19
C VAL A 115 -2.58 7.91 22.11
N LEU A 116 -2.52 6.85 21.31
CA LEU A 116 -3.35 6.71 20.11
C LEU A 116 -4.49 5.70 20.28
N PHE A 117 -4.21 4.43 20.61
CA PHE A 117 -5.27 3.42 20.74
C PHE A 117 -6.22 3.70 21.91
N ASP A 118 -5.67 4.05 23.08
CA ASP A 118 -6.49 4.38 24.25
C ASP A 118 -7.24 5.73 24.08
N PHE A 119 -6.76 6.64 23.24
CA PHE A 119 -7.51 7.83 22.79
C PHE A 119 -8.66 7.44 21.85
N ALA A 120 -8.35 6.71 20.77
CA ALA A 120 -9.31 6.34 19.72
C ALA A 120 -10.49 5.51 20.26
N THR A 121 -10.23 4.63 21.24
CA THR A 121 -11.28 3.84 21.90
C THR A 121 -12.08 4.61 22.95
N LYS A 122 -11.57 5.73 23.48
CA LYS A 122 -12.26 6.61 24.45
C LYS A 122 -13.05 7.72 23.74
N PHE A 123 -12.58 8.17 22.58
CA PHE A 123 -13.12 9.28 21.80
C PHE A 123 -13.41 8.82 20.36
N PRO A 124 -14.52 8.08 20.15
CA PRO A 124 -14.97 7.70 18.81
C PRO A 124 -15.37 8.93 17.97
N GLY A 125 -15.29 8.78 16.65
CA GLY A 125 -15.63 9.79 15.64
C GLY A 125 -14.63 9.76 14.47
N ASP A 126 -15.12 9.98 13.25
CA ASP A 126 -14.30 10.01 12.04
C ASP A 126 -13.46 11.30 11.96
N TYR A 127 -12.15 11.19 11.67
CA TYR A 127 -11.24 12.35 11.67
C TYR A 127 -11.65 13.44 10.68
N GLN A 128 -12.39 13.09 9.62
CA GLN A 128 -12.86 14.04 8.61
C GLN A 128 -13.92 15.01 9.14
N THR A 129 -14.66 14.64 10.19
CA THR A 129 -15.60 15.54 10.87
C THR A 129 -14.87 16.64 11.64
N SER A 130 -13.71 16.31 12.19
CA SER A 130 -12.81 17.17 12.97
C SER A 130 -11.87 17.99 12.09
N ILE A 131 -11.30 17.36 11.07
CA ILE A 131 -10.39 17.95 10.09
C ILE A 131 -11.17 18.05 8.77
N SER A 132 -12.12 18.99 8.71
CA SER A 132 -13.02 19.18 7.56
C SER A 132 -12.33 19.56 6.24
N VAL A 133 -11.06 19.98 6.28
CA VAL A 133 -10.23 20.14 5.08
C VAL A 133 -9.82 18.80 4.44
N ALA A 134 -9.96 17.69 5.16
CA ALA A 134 -9.72 16.34 4.67
C ALA A 134 -11.02 15.62 4.22
N ASP A 135 -12.19 16.27 4.29
CA ASP A 135 -13.46 15.73 3.77
C ASP A 135 -13.35 15.42 2.27
N GLY A 136 -13.71 14.18 1.92
CA GLY A 136 -13.75 13.65 0.56
C GLY A 136 -14.58 14.45 -0.45
N LYS A 137 -15.51 15.29 0.03
CA LYS A 137 -16.29 16.20 -0.82
C LYS A 137 -15.49 17.43 -1.28
N LYS A 138 -14.30 17.65 -0.73
CA LYS A 138 -13.40 18.78 -1.06
C LYS A 138 -12.02 18.35 -1.55
N TYR A 139 -11.55 17.15 -1.18
CA TYR A 139 -10.28 16.55 -1.63
C TYR A 139 -10.38 15.02 -1.80
N CYS A 140 -9.36 14.36 -2.34
CA CYS A 140 -9.44 12.99 -2.89
C CYS A 140 -9.56 11.83 -1.87
N TYR A 141 -9.91 12.08 -0.62
CA TYR A 141 -10.05 11.07 0.44
C TYR A 141 -11.54 10.92 0.82
N VAL A 142 -12.33 10.18 0.05
CA VAL A 142 -13.71 9.84 0.44
C VAL A 142 -13.68 8.55 1.25
N LYS A 143 -14.02 8.64 2.55
CA LYS A 143 -14.29 7.48 3.40
C LYS A 143 -15.66 6.88 3.08
N TRP A 144 -15.75 5.55 3.05
CA TRP A 144 -16.99 4.82 2.77
C TRP A 144 -17.44 3.88 3.90
N ASP A 145 -16.57 3.58 4.86
CA ASP A 145 -16.78 2.58 5.92
C ASP A 145 -16.75 3.16 7.35
N ASP A 146 -16.92 2.30 8.37
CA ASP A 146 -16.97 2.65 9.79
C ASP A 146 -15.59 2.60 10.48
N GLU A 147 -15.32 3.48 11.45
CA GLU A 147 -14.10 3.53 12.30
C GLU A 147 -13.68 2.21 12.99
N PHE A 148 -14.50 1.16 12.91
CA PHE A 148 -14.28 -0.09 13.63
C PHE A 148 -13.21 -0.97 13.00
N ASP A 149 -12.91 -0.79 11.72
CA ASP A 149 -11.90 -1.56 11.00
C ASP A 149 -10.47 -1.11 11.36
N GLU A 150 -10.21 0.20 11.43
CA GLU A 150 -8.95 0.76 11.94
C GLU A 150 -8.70 0.38 13.39
N LEU A 151 -9.73 0.45 14.24
CA LEU A 151 -9.60 0.06 15.64
C LEU A 151 -9.32 -1.46 15.78
N LEU A 152 -9.97 -2.29 14.98
CA LEU A 152 -9.68 -3.73 14.93
C LEU A 152 -8.25 -3.99 14.42
N TRP A 153 -7.84 -3.34 13.34
CA TRP A 153 -6.51 -3.43 12.74
C TRP A 153 -5.41 -3.03 13.74
N ALA A 154 -5.59 -1.90 14.42
CA ALA A 154 -4.70 -1.44 15.49
C ALA A 154 -4.62 -2.43 16.66
N ALA A 155 -5.76 -2.96 17.11
CA ALA A 155 -5.80 -3.98 18.18
C ALA A 155 -5.05 -5.26 17.77
N VAL A 156 -5.18 -5.70 16.51
CA VAL A 156 -4.49 -6.88 15.98
C VAL A 156 -2.98 -6.66 15.90
N TRP A 157 -2.51 -5.49 15.47
CA TRP A 157 -1.08 -5.15 15.49
C TRP A 157 -0.50 -5.05 16.89
N LEU A 158 -1.21 -4.38 17.81
CA LEU A 158 -0.79 -4.26 19.21
C LEU A 158 -0.77 -5.63 19.91
N PHE A 159 -1.76 -6.49 19.66
CA PHE A 159 -1.72 -7.88 20.12
C PHE A 159 -0.55 -8.66 19.52
N LYS A 160 -0.24 -8.48 18.22
CA LYS A 160 0.92 -9.12 17.57
C LYS A 160 2.24 -8.66 18.19
N ALA A 161 2.37 -7.38 18.52
CA ALA A 161 3.59 -6.78 19.04
C ALA A 161 3.87 -7.11 20.52
N ILE A 162 2.88 -6.95 21.40
CA ILE A 162 3.07 -7.02 22.87
C ILE A 162 2.20 -8.04 23.60
N LYS A 163 1.26 -8.73 22.92
CA LYS A 163 0.47 -9.85 23.47
C LYS A 163 -0.35 -9.54 24.74
N TYR A 164 -0.57 -8.26 25.05
CA TYR A 164 -1.39 -7.84 26.20
C TYR A 164 -2.84 -8.27 26.03
N LYS A 165 -3.45 -8.80 27.10
CA LYS A 165 -4.81 -9.34 27.08
C LYS A 165 -5.87 -8.34 26.63
N LYS A 166 -5.72 -7.04 26.92
CA LYS A 166 -6.72 -6.01 26.55
C LYS A 166 -7.04 -5.98 25.05
N TYR A 167 -6.03 -6.18 24.21
CA TYR A 167 -6.21 -6.24 22.75
C TYR A 167 -6.87 -7.53 22.29
N LEU A 168 -6.56 -8.67 22.93
CA LEU A 168 -7.24 -9.93 22.66
C LEU A 168 -8.71 -9.89 23.08
N SER A 169 -9.03 -9.24 24.20
CA SER A 169 -10.41 -8.94 24.58
C SER A 169 -11.10 -8.11 23.50
N TYR A 170 -10.52 -6.98 23.08
CA TYR A 170 -11.08 -6.12 22.03
C TYR A 170 -11.36 -6.88 20.71
N ILE A 171 -10.42 -7.72 20.25
CA ILE A 171 -10.58 -8.55 19.04
C ILE A 171 -11.74 -9.56 19.21
N ASN A 172 -11.90 -10.15 20.40
CA ASN A 172 -13.03 -11.05 20.67
C ASN A 172 -14.36 -10.29 20.83
N ASP A 173 -14.36 -9.12 21.45
CA ASP A 173 -15.57 -8.31 21.66
C ASP A 173 -16.14 -7.79 20.32
N LYS A 174 -15.26 -7.43 19.38
CA LYS A 174 -15.63 -7.06 18.00
C LYS A 174 -15.94 -8.25 17.09
N SER A 175 -15.75 -9.48 17.54
CA SER A 175 -15.90 -10.67 16.68
C SER A 175 -17.35 -11.01 16.28
N THR A 176 -18.33 -10.26 16.79
CA THR A 176 -19.74 -10.27 16.33
C THR A 176 -19.96 -9.44 15.06
N ASN A 177 -19.09 -8.45 14.78
CA ASN A 177 -19.01 -7.74 13.51
C ASN A 177 -17.59 -7.88 12.96
N THR A 178 -17.35 -8.96 12.21
CA THR A 178 -16.04 -9.24 11.62
C THR A 178 -15.72 -8.40 10.37
N GLY A 179 -16.60 -7.46 10.00
CA GLY A 179 -16.61 -6.75 8.72
C GLY A 179 -17.16 -7.57 7.55
N GLY A 180 -17.45 -8.86 7.75
CA GLY A 180 -17.87 -9.77 6.68
C GLY A 180 -16.79 -10.01 5.62
N THR A 181 -17.19 -10.61 4.50
CA THR A 181 -16.31 -10.77 3.33
C THR A 181 -16.20 -9.44 2.59
N ARG A 182 -15.05 -8.78 2.70
CA ARG A 182 -14.75 -7.54 1.97
C ARG A 182 -14.18 -7.82 0.59
N SER A 183 -14.27 -6.81 -0.29
CA SER A 183 -13.80 -6.91 -1.69
C SER A 183 -12.50 -6.14 -1.96
N THR A 184 -12.03 -5.32 -1.02
CA THR A 184 -10.88 -4.43 -1.15
C THR A 184 -10.12 -4.30 0.15
N LEU A 185 -8.79 -4.22 0.08
CA LEU A 185 -7.94 -3.66 1.13
C LEU A 185 -7.40 -2.32 0.59
N SER A 186 -7.51 -1.24 1.35
CA SER A 186 -7.08 0.09 0.89
C SER A 186 -6.54 0.95 2.04
N TRP A 187 -6.33 2.25 1.78
CA TRP A 187 -6.10 3.23 2.84
C TRP A 187 -7.37 3.53 3.65
N ASP A 188 -8.54 3.03 3.22
CA ASP A 188 -9.85 3.22 3.83
C ASP A 188 -10.33 1.91 4.51
N ASP A 189 -10.71 0.85 3.78
CA ASP A 189 -11.07 -0.45 4.39
C ASP A 189 -9.82 -1.28 4.77
N LYS A 190 -9.65 -1.56 6.07
CA LYS A 190 -8.61 -2.39 6.72
C LYS A 190 -9.09 -3.77 7.17
N TYR A 191 -10.38 -4.10 7.07
CA TYR A 191 -10.92 -5.37 7.61
C TYR A 191 -10.16 -6.57 7.06
N ILE A 192 -9.83 -6.58 5.76
CA ILE A 192 -9.04 -7.66 5.14
C ILE A 192 -7.64 -7.79 5.75
N GLY A 193 -6.99 -6.67 6.08
CA GLY A 193 -5.68 -6.67 6.74
C GLY A 193 -5.77 -7.30 8.13
N ALA A 194 -6.75 -6.88 8.94
CA ALA A 194 -6.98 -7.42 10.27
C ALA A 194 -7.37 -8.91 10.24
N GLN A 195 -8.30 -9.28 9.35
CA GLN A 195 -8.72 -10.65 9.08
C GLN A 195 -7.53 -11.54 8.70
N LEU A 196 -6.67 -11.08 7.77
CA LEU A 196 -5.46 -11.79 7.34
C LEU A 196 -4.48 -12.01 8.50
N LEU A 197 -4.22 -10.99 9.32
CA LEU A 197 -3.31 -11.13 10.46
C LEU A 197 -3.85 -12.10 11.52
N ILE A 198 -5.17 -12.08 11.79
CA ILE A 198 -5.84 -13.05 12.66
C ILE A 198 -5.74 -14.46 12.05
N ALA A 199 -6.05 -14.62 10.77
CA ALA A 199 -5.95 -15.88 10.04
C ALA A 199 -4.55 -16.49 10.12
N LYS A 200 -3.51 -15.68 9.90
CA LYS A 200 -2.11 -16.08 10.03
C LYS A 200 -1.79 -16.51 11.47
N MET A 201 -2.18 -15.72 12.46
CA MET A 201 -1.95 -16.03 13.88
C MET A 201 -2.70 -17.28 14.37
N LEU A 202 -3.84 -17.63 13.79
CA LEU A 202 -4.53 -18.90 14.04
C LEU A 202 -3.72 -20.10 13.51
N LEU A 203 -3.36 -20.07 12.22
CA LEU A 203 -2.56 -21.14 11.60
C LEU A 203 -1.19 -21.31 12.30
N GLU A 204 -0.58 -20.20 12.72
CA GLU A 204 0.67 -20.17 13.49
C GLU A 204 0.51 -20.51 14.99
N LYS A 205 -0.71 -20.83 15.46
CA LYS A 205 -1.07 -21.15 16.85
C LYS A 205 -0.60 -20.11 17.88
N LYS A 206 -0.81 -18.82 17.58
CA LYS A 206 -0.37 -17.66 18.40
C LYS A 206 -1.46 -17.09 19.33
N PHE A 207 -2.62 -17.74 19.39
CA PHE A 207 -3.67 -17.51 20.38
C PHE A 207 -3.64 -18.61 21.44
N ALA A 208 -4.06 -18.31 22.67
CA ALA A 208 -4.03 -19.24 23.80
C ALA A 208 -5.45 -19.59 24.25
N GLY A 209 -5.72 -20.89 24.45
CA GLY A 209 -7.03 -21.45 24.81
C GLY A 209 -7.70 -22.19 23.66
N ASN A 210 -8.92 -22.68 23.88
CA ASN A 210 -9.75 -23.19 22.79
C ASN A 210 -10.11 -22.03 21.85
N GLU A 211 -9.87 -22.23 20.56
CA GLU A 211 -10.18 -21.27 19.49
C GLU A 211 -11.65 -20.85 19.57
N SER A 212 -11.92 -19.56 19.81
CA SER A 212 -13.29 -19.05 19.77
C SER A 212 -13.83 -19.15 18.34
N ILE A 213 -15.08 -19.60 18.21
CA ILE A 213 -15.75 -19.81 16.92
C ILE A 213 -15.63 -18.55 16.03
N SER A 214 -15.73 -17.38 16.63
CA SER A 214 -15.65 -16.08 15.97
C SER A 214 -14.28 -15.75 15.35
N LEU A 215 -13.17 -16.29 15.87
CA LEU A 215 -11.85 -16.08 15.24
C LEU A 215 -11.75 -16.82 13.89
N ASN A 216 -12.41 -17.96 13.75
CA ASN A 216 -12.48 -18.70 12.49
C ASN A 216 -13.29 -17.96 11.41
N GLU A 217 -14.23 -17.09 11.78
CA GLU A 217 -14.98 -16.26 10.82
C GLU A 217 -14.07 -15.17 10.20
N TYR A 218 -13.17 -14.54 10.98
CA TYR A 218 -12.14 -13.67 10.41
C TYR A 218 -11.24 -14.40 9.40
N LYS A 219 -10.83 -15.63 9.72
CA LYS A 219 -10.04 -16.49 8.81
C LYS A 219 -10.80 -16.76 7.51
N LYS A 220 -12.06 -17.19 7.62
CA LYS A 220 -12.94 -17.47 6.47
C LYS A 220 -13.13 -16.26 5.56
N ASN A 221 -13.31 -15.06 6.13
CA ASN A 221 -13.46 -13.83 5.34
C ASN A 221 -12.18 -13.46 4.56
N ALA A 222 -11.00 -13.57 5.17
CA ALA A 222 -9.73 -13.38 4.46
C ALA A 222 -9.51 -14.42 3.35
N GLU A 223 -9.86 -15.68 3.62
CA GLU A 223 -9.75 -16.77 2.64
C GLU A 223 -10.71 -16.58 1.45
N GLU A 224 -11.96 -16.20 1.69
CA GLU A 224 -12.93 -15.92 0.62
C GLU A 224 -12.49 -14.74 -0.26
N PHE A 225 -11.92 -13.67 0.32
CA PHE A 225 -11.31 -12.59 -0.48
C PHE A 225 -10.17 -13.09 -1.37
N ILE A 226 -9.25 -13.91 -0.84
CA ILE A 226 -8.15 -14.50 -1.61
C ILE A 226 -8.72 -15.37 -2.74
N CYS A 227 -9.71 -16.23 -2.44
CA CYS A 227 -10.40 -17.06 -3.42
C CYS A 227 -11.05 -16.23 -4.53
N ASN A 228 -11.72 -15.13 -4.19
CA ASN A 228 -12.36 -14.21 -5.14
C ASN A 228 -11.32 -13.51 -6.05
N CYS A 229 -10.13 -13.18 -5.53
CA CYS A 229 -9.05 -12.61 -6.34
C CYS A 229 -8.50 -13.64 -7.35
N ILE A 230 -8.21 -14.86 -6.90
CA ILE A 230 -7.63 -15.93 -7.74
C ILE A 230 -8.65 -16.64 -8.65
N GLN A 231 -9.87 -16.12 -8.76
CA GLN A 231 -10.96 -16.63 -9.61
C GLN A 231 -11.51 -18.01 -9.20
N LYS A 232 -11.35 -18.41 -7.92
CA LYS A 232 -11.82 -19.69 -7.37
C LYS A 232 -12.92 -19.51 -6.29
N GLY A 233 -13.33 -18.28 -5.99
CA GLY A 233 -14.36 -17.95 -4.99
C GLY A 233 -15.77 -17.80 -5.58
N ASN A 234 -16.73 -17.39 -4.74
CA ASN A 234 -18.14 -17.25 -5.16
C ASN A 234 -18.42 -15.89 -5.82
N ASN A 235 -17.66 -14.85 -5.46
CA ASN A 235 -17.84 -13.47 -5.88
C ASN A 235 -16.53 -12.94 -6.48
N ASN A 236 -16.06 -13.60 -7.54
CA ASN A 236 -14.77 -13.32 -8.15
C ASN A 236 -14.61 -11.85 -8.58
N ILE A 237 -13.45 -11.27 -8.26
CA ILE A 237 -13.09 -9.90 -8.66
C ILE A 237 -12.95 -9.86 -10.19
N LYS A 238 -13.47 -8.80 -10.82
CA LYS A 238 -13.37 -8.62 -12.28
C LYS A 238 -11.92 -8.56 -12.74
N LYS A 239 -11.69 -8.85 -14.02
CA LYS A 239 -10.38 -8.71 -14.67
C LYS A 239 -10.43 -7.84 -15.91
N THR A 240 -9.30 -7.25 -16.25
CA THR A 240 -9.05 -6.67 -17.58
C THR A 240 -8.94 -7.77 -18.63
N ASN A 241 -8.94 -7.41 -19.92
CA ASN A 241 -8.77 -8.38 -21.02
C ASN A 241 -7.41 -9.10 -20.94
N GLY A 242 -6.38 -8.44 -20.43
CA GLY A 242 -5.04 -8.98 -20.13
C GLY A 242 -4.91 -9.69 -18.78
N GLY A 243 -5.98 -9.81 -18.00
CA GLY A 243 -6.03 -10.66 -16.79
C GLY A 243 -5.65 -10.00 -15.47
N LEU A 244 -5.38 -8.68 -15.45
CA LEU A 244 -5.18 -7.89 -14.22
C LEU A 244 -6.49 -7.77 -13.44
N LEU A 245 -6.46 -7.77 -12.10
CA LEU A 245 -7.66 -7.50 -11.30
C LEU A 245 -8.16 -6.05 -11.49
N TRP A 246 -9.48 -5.89 -11.52
CA TRP A 246 -10.15 -4.63 -11.85
C TRP A 246 -11.26 -4.28 -10.85
N TRP A 247 -11.10 -3.17 -10.15
CA TRP A 247 -12.12 -2.59 -9.26
C TRP A 247 -12.74 -1.32 -9.83
N GLN A 248 -11.92 -0.33 -10.20
CA GLN A 248 -12.40 1.01 -10.55
C GLN A 248 -11.45 1.76 -11.50
N PRO A 249 -11.92 2.76 -12.27
CA PRO A 249 -11.09 3.49 -13.23
C PRO A 249 -10.00 4.38 -12.62
N TRP A 250 -10.12 4.80 -11.36
CA TRP A 250 -9.14 5.68 -10.71
C TRP A 250 -8.23 4.84 -9.80
N ASN A 251 -6.93 4.90 -10.07
CA ASN A 251 -5.90 4.32 -9.22
C ASN A 251 -6.06 2.81 -8.95
N ASN A 252 -6.50 2.03 -9.95
CA ASN A 252 -6.80 0.61 -9.82
C ASN A 252 -5.63 -0.20 -9.23
N LEU A 253 -4.38 0.14 -9.57
CA LEU A 253 -3.20 -0.57 -9.09
C LEU A 253 -3.03 -0.51 -7.56
N GLN A 254 -3.61 0.47 -6.85
CA GLN A 254 -3.67 0.43 -5.38
C GLN A 254 -4.30 -0.89 -4.86
N TYR A 255 -5.42 -1.30 -5.45
CA TYR A 255 -6.16 -2.50 -5.04
C TYR A 255 -5.49 -3.77 -5.55
N VAL A 256 -4.87 -3.72 -6.74
CA VAL A 256 -4.06 -4.84 -7.25
C VAL A 256 -2.87 -5.11 -6.35
N THR A 257 -2.15 -4.08 -5.89
CA THR A 257 -0.97 -4.27 -5.05
C THR A 257 -1.33 -4.73 -3.65
N THR A 258 -2.39 -4.20 -3.03
CA THR A 258 -2.88 -4.71 -1.73
C THR A 258 -3.37 -6.16 -1.83
N ALA A 259 -4.15 -6.51 -2.86
CA ALA A 259 -4.55 -7.90 -3.10
C ALA A 259 -3.35 -8.83 -3.31
N THR A 260 -2.37 -8.40 -4.11
CA THR A 260 -1.13 -9.14 -4.34
C THR A 260 -0.34 -9.37 -3.05
N PHE A 261 -0.27 -8.37 -2.17
CA PHE A 261 0.35 -8.48 -0.85
C PHE A 261 -0.40 -9.46 0.07
N VAL A 262 -1.73 -9.38 0.12
CA VAL A 262 -2.57 -10.29 0.92
C VAL A 262 -2.38 -11.75 0.48
N ILE A 263 -2.53 -12.02 -0.81
CA ILE A 263 -2.35 -13.36 -1.42
C ILE A 263 -0.96 -13.91 -1.11
N THR A 264 0.08 -13.12 -1.39
CA THR A 264 1.49 -13.52 -1.21
C THR A 264 1.82 -13.78 0.26
N SER A 265 1.39 -12.89 1.16
CA SER A 265 1.60 -13.01 2.60
C SER A 265 0.88 -14.22 3.19
N TYR A 266 -0.31 -14.58 2.67
CA TYR A 266 -1.00 -15.78 3.11
C TYR A 266 -0.36 -17.06 2.57
N ALA A 267 0.11 -17.07 1.31
CA ALA A 267 0.81 -18.20 0.70
C ALA A 267 2.00 -18.68 1.54
N ASP A 268 2.81 -17.76 2.07
CA ASP A 268 3.96 -18.11 2.92
C ASP A 268 3.54 -18.68 4.29
N THR A 269 2.44 -18.18 4.87
CA THR A 269 1.90 -18.76 6.12
C THR A 269 1.27 -20.13 5.88
N LEU A 270 0.53 -20.34 4.79
CA LEU A 270 0.02 -21.65 4.40
C LEU A 270 1.17 -22.65 4.20
N SER A 271 2.21 -22.25 3.45
CA SER A 271 3.42 -23.05 3.22
C SER A 271 4.12 -23.46 4.53
N SER A 272 4.42 -22.48 5.38
CA SER A 272 5.16 -22.73 6.64
C SER A 272 4.34 -23.50 7.68
N THR A 273 3.02 -23.40 7.65
CA THR A 273 2.12 -24.14 8.55
C THR A 273 1.62 -25.47 7.96
N LYS A 274 2.01 -25.81 6.72
CA LYS A 274 1.60 -27.01 5.96
C LYS A 274 0.08 -27.12 5.78
N ASN A 275 -0.55 -26.00 5.45
CA ASN A 275 -1.98 -25.92 5.11
C ASN A 275 -2.17 -25.57 3.64
N SER A 276 -3.33 -25.92 3.08
CA SER A 276 -3.80 -25.48 1.77
C SER A 276 -5.03 -24.58 1.92
N LEU A 277 -5.25 -23.70 0.94
CA LEU A 277 -6.45 -22.87 0.88
C LEU A 277 -7.61 -23.69 0.30
N LYS A 278 -8.81 -23.54 0.85
CA LYS A 278 -10.03 -24.16 0.32
C LYS A 278 -10.95 -23.09 -0.25
N CYS A 279 -11.17 -23.13 -1.56
CA CYS A 279 -12.06 -22.23 -2.27
C CYS A 279 -13.30 -22.96 -2.80
N ALA A 280 -14.32 -22.20 -3.23
CA ALA A 280 -15.57 -22.76 -3.76
C ALA A 280 -15.35 -23.71 -4.95
N THR A 281 -14.39 -23.41 -5.83
CA THR A 281 -14.06 -24.26 -6.98
C THR A 281 -12.94 -25.29 -6.70
N GLY A 282 -12.60 -25.54 -5.44
CA GLY A 282 -11.62 -26.57 -5.03
C GLY A 282 -10.48 -26.04 -4.16
N ASN A 283 -9.57 -26.95 -3.80
CA ASN A 283 -8.38 -26.62 -3.02
C ASN A 283 -7.35 -25.86 -3.89
N VAL A 284 -6.47 -25.12 -3.22
CA VAL A 284 -5.39 -24.35 -3.83
C VAL A 284 -4.13 -24.52 -2.99
N GLU A 285 -3.08 -25.06 -3.60
CA GLU A 285 -1.78 -25.17 -2.94
C GLU A 285 -1.06 -23.81 -2.93
N PRO A 286 -0.17 -23.54 -1.94
CA PRO A 286 0.48 -22.24 -1.82
C PRO A 286 1.33 -21.81 -3.03
N LEU A 287 1.79 -22.78 -3.83
CA LEU A 287 2.53 -22.56 -5.08
C LEU A 287 1.62 -22.13 -6.26
N GLU A 288 0.32 -22.43 -6.21
CA GLU A 288 -0.67 -22.01 -7.22
C GLU A 288 -1.16 -20.56 -7.00
N LEU A 289 -0.78 -19.90 -5.90
CA LEU A 289 -1.24 -18.55 -5.59
C LEU A 289 -0.54 -17.51 -6.48
N ILE A 290 -1.16 -17.27 -7.65
CA ILE A 290 -0.75 -16.31 -8.67
C ILE A 290 -0.59 -14.91 -8.06
N THR A 291 0.49 -14.24 -8.42
CA THR A 291 0.72 -12.82 -8.10
C THR A 291 0.58 -11.98 -9.37
N PHE A 292 0.18 -10.71 -9.22
CA PHE A 292 0.00 -9.78 -10.36
C PHE A 292 1.24 -8.89 -10.59
N VAL A 293 2.36 -9.21 -9.95
CA VAL A 293 3.60 -8.41 -9.99
C VAL A 293 4.14 -8.30 -11.42
N ASP A 294 4.19 -9.42 -12.14
CA ASP A 294 4.81 -9.47 -13.47
C ASP A 294 4.02 -8.62 -14.48
N TYR A 295 2.68 -8.63 -14.38
CA TYR A 295 1.83 -7.71 -15.14
C TYR A 295 2.17 -6.24 -14.83
N ILE A 296 2.36 -5.89 -13.56
CA ILE A 296 2.73 -4.52 -13.15
C ILE A 296 4.12 -4.13 -13.70
N LEU A 297 5.02 -5.09 -13.88
CA LEU A 297 6.41 -4.85 -14.29
C LEU A 297 6.66 -4.99 -15.79
N GLY A 298 5.70 -5.50 -16.58
CA GLY A 298 5.76 -5.47 -18.04
C GLY A 298 5.08 -6.62 -18.78
N GLU A 299 4.77 -7.73 -18.10
CA GLU A 299 4.11 -8.91 -18.69
C GLU A 299 2.59 -8.69 -18.86
N ASN A 300 2.27 -7.73 -19.74
CA ASN A 300 0.91 -7.28 -20.03
C ASN A 300 0.74 -6.97 -21.53
N PRO A 301 -0.50 -6.80 -22.04
CA PRO A 301 -0.75 -6.57 -23.46
C PRO A 301 -0.03 -5.35 -24.07
N ARG A 302 0.36 -4.36 -23.27
CA ARG A 302 1.09 -3.17 -23.71
C ARG A 302 2.61 -3.32 -23.69
N LYS A 303 3.15 -4.40 -23.09
CA LYS A 303 4.60 -4.58 -22.84
C LYS A 303 5.22 -3.34 -22.17
N MET A 304 4.55 -2.87 -21.13
CA MET A 304 4.83 -1.60 -20.45
C MET A 304 4.87 -1.81 -18.94
N SER A 305 5.97 -1.45 -18.29
CA SER A 305 6.04 -1.42 -16.83
C SER A 305 5.19 -0.27 -16.30
N TYR A 306 4.28 -0.55 -15.37
CA TYR A 306 3.58 0.47 -14.57
C TYR A 306 4.41 0.91 -13.34
N MET A 307 5.58 0.31 -13.13
CA MET A 307 6.64 0.87 -12.27
C MET A 307 7.54 1.81 -13.08
N VAL A 308 7.59 3.07 -12.65
CA VAL A 308 8.37 4.13 -13.29
C VAL A 308 9.87 3.87 -13.15
N GLY A 309 10.61 4.10 -14.25
CA GLY A 309 12.06 3.88 -14.29
C GLY A 309 12.46 2.40 -14.34
N PHE A 310 11.51 1.46 -14.44
CA PHE A 310 11.78 0.03 -14.61
C PHE A 310 11.42 -0.44 -16.02
N GLY A 311 12.23 -1.36 -16.57
CA GLY A 311 12.12 -1.80 -17.96
C GLY A 311 12.48 -0.70 -18.98
N THR A 312 12.26 -1.00 -20.27
CA THR A 312 12.53 -0.08 -21.39
C THR A 312 11.33 0.78 -21.79
N ASN A 313 10.14 0.47 -21.27
CA ASN A 313 8.88 1.14 -21.59
C ASN A 313 8.07 1.32 -20.30
N TYR A 314 7.94 2.56 -19.83
CA TYR A 314 7.27 2.94 -18.57
C TYR A 314 6.70 4.37 -18.65
N PRO A 315 5.76 4.77 -17.77
CA PRO A 315 5.17 6.11 -17.79
C PRO A 315 6.19 7.23 -17.63
N GLN A 316 6.13 8.22 -18.53
CA GLN A 316 7.02 9.37 -18.56
C GLN A 316 6.32 10.67 -18.15
N GLN A 317 4.99 10.74 -18.22
CA GLN A 317 4.17 11.93 -17.91
C GLN A 317 3.31 11.75 -16.65
N ILE A 318 3.90 11.21 -15.57
CA ILE A 318 3.22 10.94 -14.29
C ILE A 318 2.69 12.24 -13.67
N HIS A 319 1.49 12.18 -13.09
CA HIS A 319 0.85 13.26 -12.33
C HIS A 319 1.57 13.48 -10.98
N HIS A 320 2.78 14.06 -11.02
CA HIS A 320 3.58 14.28 -9.82
C HIS A 320 4.41 15.58 -9.90
N ARG A 321 4.06 16.58 -9.07
CA ARG A 321 4.62 17.94 -9.11
C ARG A 321 6.15 17.99 -9.02
N GLY A 322 6.73 17.26 -8.06
CA GLY A 322 8.19 17.19 -7.89
C GLY A 322 8.92 16.46 -9.02
N ALA A 323 8.22 15.62 -9.79
CA ALA A 323 8.79 14.97 -10.96
C ALA A 323 8.67 15.85 -12.22
N SER A 324 7.57 16.59 -12.35
CA SER A 324 7.23 17.39 -13.52
C SER A 324 7.96 18.73 -13.64
N ILE A 325 8.43 19.30 -12.52
CA ILE A 325 9.14 20.59 -12.49
C ILE A 325 10.66 20.33 -12.47
N VAL A 326 11.46 21.20 -13.11
CA VAL A 326 12.93 21.14 -13.05
C VAL A 326 13.44 21.04 -11.61
N SER A 327 14.47 20.21 -11.40
CA SER A 327 15.12 20.09 -10.10
C SER A 327 15.73 21.41 -9.64
N ILE A 328 15.54 21.73 -8.36
CA ILE A 328 16.20 22.84 -7.66
C ILE A 328 17.74 22.78 -7.68
N LYS A 329 18.32 21.61 -7.98
CA LYS A 329 19.77 21.43 -8.16
C LYS A 329 20.27 21.80 -9.56
N ILE A 330 19.38 21.93 -10.53
CA ILE A 330 19.66 22.31 -11.92
C ILE A 330 19.28 23.78 -12.13
N ASP A 331 18.08 24.16 -11.68
CA ASP A 331 17.58 25.53 -11.71
C ASP A 331 17.02 25.89 -10.33
N SER A 332 17.74 26.76 -9.63
CA SER A 332 17.39 27.23 -8.28
C SER A 332 16.45 28.43 -8.26
N ASN A 333 15.98 28.90 -9.42
CA ASN A 333 14.93 29.92 -9.45
C ASN A 333 13.63 29.34 -8.86
N GLU A 334 12.88 30.17 -8.14
CA GLU A 334 11.54 29.83 -7.64
C GLU A 334 10.62 29.51 -8.82
N VAL A 335 9.77 28.48 -8.68
CA VAL A 335 8.72 28.20 -9.66
C VAL A 335 7.37 28.45 -9.00
N SER A 336 6.74 29.57 -9.36
CA SER A 336 5.44 29.94 -8.81
C SER A 336 4.36 28.90 -9.15
N CYS A 337 3.24 28.90 -8.42
CA CYS A 337 2.11 28.01 -8.69
C CYS A 337 1.59 28.14 -10.14
N GLN A 338 1.55 29.38 -10.66
CA GLN A 338 1.12 29.65 -12.03
C GLN A 338 2.10 29.07 -13.06
N GLU A 339 3.41 29.23 -12.87
CA GLU A 339 4.44 28.67 -13.75
C GLU A 339 4.52 27.15 -13.67
N GLY A 340 4.33 26.59 -12.47
CA GLY A 340 4.15 25.16 -12.25
C GLY A 340 3.01 24.59 -13.10
N PHE A 341 1.94 25.36 -13.33
CA PHE A 341 0.85 24.97 -14.22
C PHE A 341 1.16 25.24 -15.71
N THR A 342 1.57 26.45 -16.08
CA THR A 342 1.71 26.86 -17.49
C THR A 342 2.97 26.32 -18.16
N LEU A 343 4.11 26.31 -17.47
CA LEU A 343 5.41 25.90 -18.04
C LEU A 343 5.69 24.41 -17.86
N TRP A 344 5.16 23.79 -16.80
CA TRP A 344 5.50 22.42 -16.41
C TRP A 344 4.33 21.45 -16.54
N PHE A 345 3.17 21.71 -15.90
CA PHE A 345 2.05 20.77 -15.91
C PHE A 345 1.51 20.49 -17.31
N ASN A 346 1.24 21.53 -18.09
CA ASN A 346 0.68 21.42 -19.45
C ASN A 346 1.73 21.06 -20.53
N LYS A 347 3.00 20.90 -20.15
CA LYS A 347 4.08 20.59 -21.10
C LYS A 347 3.97 19.13 -21.55
N ASN A 348 3.63 18.91 -22.83
CA ASN A 348 3.64 17.60 -23.47
C ASN A 348 5.08 17.12 -23.73
N ALA A 349 5.76 16.76 -22.66
CA ALA A 349 7.10 16.21 -22.65
C ALA A 349 7.27 15.34 -21.38
N PRO A 350 8.21 14.38 -21.38
CA PRO A 350 8.58 13.62 -20.19
C PRO A 350 8.85 14.51 -18.97
N ASN A 351 8.53 14.00 -17.79
CA ASN A 351 8.90 14.61 -16.52
C ASN A 351 10.44 14.77 -16.47
N PRO A 352 10.99 15.97 -16.19
CA PRO A 352 12.44 16.20 -16.15
C PRO A 352 13.15 15.37 -15.08
N ASN A 353 12.46 15.00 -14.00
CA ASN A 353 12.98 14.09 -12.99
C ASN A 353 12.26 12.74 -13.07
N VAL A 354 13.01 11.66 -13.33
CA VAL A 354 12.46 10.30 -13.23
C VAL A 354 12.25 9.96 -11.76
N ILE A 355 11.01 9.59 -11.42
CA ILE A 355 10.60 9.17 -10.08
C ILE A 355 10.62 7.64 -9.99
N ASP A 356 11.84 7.10 -9.92
CA ASP A 356 12.11 5.66 -9.85
C ASP A 356 11.24 4.94 -8.82
N GLY A 357 10.60 3.85 -9.24
CA GLY A 357 9.84 2.95 -8.37
C GLY A 357 8.42 3.37 -8.06
N ALA A 358 7.98 4.55 -8.53
CA ALA A 358 6.59 4.97 -8.41
C ALA A 358 5.68 4.00 -9.18
N ILE A 359 4.65 3.49 -8.52
CA ILE A 359 3.56 2.73 -9.14
C ILE A 359 2.44 3.71 -9.49
N VAL A 360 2.15 3.86 -10.79
CA VAL A 360 1.03 4.69 -11.27
C VAL A 360 -0.33 4.01 -11.01
N GLY A 361 -1.43 4.70 -11.28
CA GLY A 361 -2.79 4.15 -11.15
C GLY A 361 -3.10 2.98 -12.08
N GLY A 362 -2.43 2.91 -13.24
CA GLY A 362 -2.44 1.76 -14.15
C GLY A 362 -3.40 1.90 -15.34
N PRO A 363 -3.61 0.82 -16.10
CA PRO A 363 -4.43 0.84 -17.31
C PRO A 363 -5.93 0.93 -16.99
N ASP A 364 -6.76 1.04 -18.02
CA ASP A 364 -8.20 0.83 -17.91
C ASP A 364 -8.60 -0.66 -18.01
N ILE A 365 -9.90 -0.94 -18.00
CA ILE A 365 -10.46 -2.30 -18.12
C ILE A 365 -10.07 -3.02 -19.42
N ASN A 366 -9.69 -2.28 -20.47
CA ASN A 366 -9.26 -2.82 -21.77
C ASN A 366 -7.73 -2.89 -21.89
N ASP A 367 -7.01 -2.78 -20.76
CA ASP A 367 -5.55 -2.75 -20.70
C ASP A 367 -4.94 -1.52 -21.43
N TYR A 368 -5.73 -0.47 -21.68
CA TYR A 368 -5.25 0.75 -22.32
C TYR A 368 -4.71 1.75 -21.29
N TYR A 369 -3.54 2.32 -21.56
CA TYR A 369 -2.89 3.33 -20.72
C TYR A 369 -2.56 4.56 -21.57
N ASN A 370 -2.99 5.74 -21.09
CA ASN A 370 -2.69 7.04 -21.67
C ASN A 370 -1.72 7.80 -20.75
N ASP A 371 -0.44 7.79 -21.13
CA ASP A 371 0.65 8.46 -20.40
C ASP A 371 0.56 9.98 -20.55
N SER A 372 -0.21 10.60 -19.66
CA SER A 372 -0.50 12.03 -19.69
C SER A 372 -0.63 12.60 -18.28
N ARG A 373 0.01 13.74 -18.03
CA ARG A 373 0.06 14.38 -16.71
C ARG A 373 -1.31 14.89 -16.24
N SER A 374 -2.24 15.13 -17.15
CA SER A 374 -3.63 15.48 -16.82
C SER A 374 -4.53 14.27 -16.56
N ASN A 375 -4.11 13.06 -16.95
CA ASN A 375 -4.82 11.81 -16.73
C ASN A 375 -4.54 11.25 -15.32
N PHE A 376 -4.90 11.99 -14.27
CA PHE A 376 -4.65 11.59 -12.89
C PHE A 376 -5.23 10.20 -12.54
N GLN A 377 -6.35 9.80 -13.14
CA GLN A 377 -6.96 8.47 -12.92
C GLN A 377 -5.98 7.31 -13.17
N GLN A 378 -5.14 7.40 -14.20
CA GLN A 378 -4.16 6.38 -14.57
C GLN A 378 -2.72 6.76 -14.19
N ALA A 379 -2.37 8.04 -14.23
CA ALA A 379 -1.00 8.55 -14.10
C ALA A 379 -0.66 9.10 -12.70
N GLU A 380 -1.60 9.09 -11.75
CA GLU A 380 -1.31 9.40 -10.34
C GLU A 380 -0.48 8.28 -9.70
N ALA A 381 0.53 8.65 -8.92
CA ALA A 381 1.35 7.71 -8.15
C ALA A 381 1.27 8.06 -6.66
N ALA A 382 0.61 7.19 -5.89
CA ALA A 382 0.43 7.37 -4.45
C ALA A 382 1.31 6.43 -3.62
N THR A 383 1.60 6.82 -2.38
CA THR A 383 2.30 5.99 -1.40
C THR A 383 1.57 4.68 -1.13
N ALA A 384 0.23 4.69 -1.15
CA ALA A 384 -0.63 3.52 -1.03
C ALA A 384 -0.45 2.50 -2.18
N ASN A 385 -0.09 2.95 -3.39
CA ASN A 385 0.11 2.05 -4.54
C ASN A 385 1.35 1.19 -4.33
N THR A 386 2.43 1.81 -3.84
CA THR A 386 3.75 1.20 -3.76
C THR A 386 3.96 0.42 -2.45
N ALA A 387 3.30 0.83 -1.35
CA ALA A 387 3.51 0.24 -0.02
C ALA A 387 3.35 -1.29 0.04
N PRO A 388 2.28 -1.89 -0.54
CA PRO A 388 2.09 -3.33 -0.46
C PRO A 388 3.14 -4.09 -1.28
N LEU A 389 3.59 -3.53 -2.41
CA LEU A 389 4.60 -4.16 -3.24
C LEU A 389 5.97 -4.23 -2.59
N VAL A 390 6.37 -3.28 -1.73
CA VAL A 390 7.69 -3.36 -1.06
C VAL A 390 7.88 -4.70 -0.34
N GLY A 391 6.84 -5.18 0.38
CA GLY A 391 6.89 -6.49 1.05
C GLY A 391 6.89 -7.68 0.08
N VAL A 392 6.14 -7.59 -1.02
CA VAL A 392 6.09 -8.65 -2.04
C VAL A 392 7.43 -8.75 -2.78
N LEU A 393 7.99 -7.63 -3.22
CA LEU A 393 9.26 -7.56 -3.94
C LEU A 393 10.43 -7.98 -3.05
N ALA A 394 10.40 -7.68 -1.75
CA ALA A 394 11.40 -8.18 -0.79
C ALA A 394 11.41 -9.72 -0.71
N ARG A 395 10.23 -10.35 -0.66
CA ARG A 395 10.09 -11.81 -0.68
C ARG A 395 10.51 -12.43 -2.03
N LEU A 396 10.14 -11.81 -3.14
CA LEU A 396 10.51 -12.30 -4.47
C LEU A 396 12.03 -12.19 -4.71
N ALA A 397 12.64 -11.09 -4.27
CA ALA A 397 14.09 -10.90 -4.33
C ALA A 397 14.84 -11.89 -3.40
N SER A 398 14.33 -12.22 -2.22
CA SER A 398 15.00 -13.18 -1.33
C SER A 398 14.98 -14.62 -1.87
N LYS A 399 13.93 -15.02 -2.59
CA LYS A 399 13.83 -16.34 -3.22
C LYS A 399 14.75 -16.55 -4.45
N LEU A 400 15.41 -15.49 -4.92
CA LEU A 400 16.45 -15.56 -5.96
C LEU A 400 17.87 -15.63 -5.38
N ALA A 401 18.01 -15.58 -4.05
CA ALA A 401 19.29 -15.66 -3.33
C ALA A 401 19.50 -17.01 -2.61
N GLU A 402 18.54 -17.94 -2.73
CA GLU A 402 18.59 -19.34 -2.32
C GLU A 402 18.67 -20.25 -3.55
#